data_AF-A0A0Q6K5L3-F1
#
_entry.id   AF-A0A0Q6K5L3-F1
#
_cell.length_a   1.000
_cell.length_b   1.000
_cell.length_c   1.000
_cell.angle_alpha   90.00
_cell.angle_beta   90.00
_cell.angle_gamma   90.00
#
_symmetry.space_group_name_H-M   'P 1'
#
loop_
_entity.id
_entity.type
_entity.pdbx_description
1 polymer ?
#
loop_
_entity_poly.entity_id
_entity_poly.type
_entity_poly.pdbx_seq_one_letter_code
_entity_poly.pdbx_strand_id
1 'polypeptide(L)'
;MSRLLIAALCLSSLTGCVQRTVIVEETVAYPVATRGVPVAPLEADPSVKRIRNDGQGGLILPDGTIVSVDGSGGFTLPNGDYVRRDARGALNLPNGSRCLPDGTSGFICP
;
A
#
# COMPACT_ATOMS: atom_id res chain seq x y z
N MET A 1 -42.99 5.12 -21.32
CA MET A 1 -43.91 4.00 -21.61
C MET A 1 -43.09 2.87 -22.20
N SER A 2 -43.09 1.74 -21.49
CA SER A 2 -42.17 0.61 -21.61
C SER A 2 -42.50 -0.29 -22.80
N ARG A 3 -41.51 -0.69 -23.62
CA ARG A 3 -41.59 -1.89 -24.46
C ARG A 3 -40.20 -2.55 -24.60
N LEU A 4 -39.89 -3.40 -23.62
CA LEU A 4 -38.94 -4.51 -23.75
C LEU A 4 -39.45 -5.45 -24.86
N LEU A 5 -38.65 -5.67 -25.91
CA LEU A 5 -38.87 -6.75 -26.89
C LEU A 5 -37.72 -7.74 -26.77
N ILE A 6 -37.98 -8.82 -26.03
CA ILE A 6 -37.14 -10.02 -26.00
C ILE A 6 -37.50 -10.83 -27.26
N ALA A 7 -36.62 -10.84 -28.25
CA ALA A 7 -36.71 -11.76 -29.38
C ALA A 7 -35.61 -12.82 -29.22
N ALA A 8 -35.98 -13.94 -28.60
CA ALA A 8 -35.18 -15.16 -28.57
C ALA A 8 -35.39 -15.91 -29.90
N LEU A 9 -34.45 -15.79 -30.82
CA LEU A 9 -34.35 -16.63 -32.01
C LEU A 9 -33.20 -17.62 -31.79
N CYS A 10 -33.55 -18.78 -31.23
CA CYS A 10 -32.75 -19.98 -31.33
C CYS A 10 -32.89 -20.53 -32.75
N LEU A 11 -31.84 -20.39 -33.57
CA LEU A 11 -31.64 -21.27 -34.73
C LEU A 11 -30.39 -22.11 -34.52
N SER A 12 -30.63 -23.41 -34.54
CA SER A 12 -29.69 -24.52 -34.47
C SER A 12 -29.01 -24.76 -35.81
N SER A 13 -27.67 -24.65 -35.88
CA SER A 13 -26.85 -25.43 -36.83
C SER A 13 -25.37 -25.43 -36.39
N LEU A 14 -24.74 -26.60 -36.45
CA LEU A 14 -23.36 -26.85 -36.08
C LEU A 14 -22.38 -26.01 -36.91
N THR A 15 -21.46 -25.29 -36.27
CA THR A 15 -20.04 -25.04 -36.64
C THR A 15 -19.44 -24.12 -35.58
N GLY A 16 -18.19 -24.38 -35.18
CA GLY A 16 -17.57 -23.90 -33.94
C GLY A 16 -17.65 -22.40 -33.64
N CYS A 17 -17.79 -22.11 -32.35
CA CYS A 17 -17.60 -20.77 -31.78
C CYS A 17 -16.14 -20.34 -31.92
N VAL A 18 -15.84 -19.48 -32.89
CA VAL A 18 -14.69 -18.56 -32.80
C VAL A 18 -15.23 -17.16 -33.08
N GLN A 19 -15.94 -16.60 -32.09
CA GLN A 19 -16.19 -15.17 -32.09
C GLN A 19 -14.90 -14.48 -31.68
N ARG A 20 -14.17 -14.10 -32.72
CA ARG A 20 -13.04 -13.19 -32.71
C ARG A 20 -13.57 -11.80 -32.37
N THR A 21 -13.69 -11.48 -31.09
CA THR A 21 -14.08 -10.14 -30.65
C THR A 21 -12.93 -9.18 -30.93
N VAL A 22 -13.15 -8.31 -31.90
CA VAL A 22 -12.28 -7.19 -32.26
C VAL A 22 -12.32 -6.18 -31.11
N ILE A 23 -11.12 -5.77 -30.68
CA ILE A 23 -10.93 -4.66 -29.74
C ILE A 23 -11.42 -3.39 -30.44
N VAL A 24 -12.40 -2.71 -29.84
CA VAL A 24 -12.56 -1.26 -30.03
C VAL A 24 -12.27 -0.63 -28.68
N GLU A 25 -11.01 -0.27 -28.55
CA GLU A 25 -10.48 0.72 -27.63
C GLU A 25 -11.39 1.95 -27.72
N GLU A 26 -12.12 2.25 -26.64
CA GLU A 26 -12.85 3.50 -26.55
C GLU A 26 -11.82 4.60 -26.36
N THR A 27 -11.37 5.13 -27.49
CA THR A 27 -10.62 6.36 -27.61
C THR A 27 -11.49 7.50 -27.08
N VAL A 28 -11.46 7.74 -25.76
CA VAL A 28 -11.79 9.08 -25.25
C VAL A 28 -10.52 9.90 -25.31
N ALA A 29 -10.36 10.56 -26.46
CA ALA A 29 -9.36 11.59 -26.68
C ALA A 29 -9.62 12.78 -25.74
N TYR A 30 -8.80 12.91 -24.70
CA TYR A 30 -8.54 14.20 -24.07
C TYR A 30 -7.12 14.63 -24.46
N PRO A 31 -6.93 15.85 -25.02
CA PRO A 31 -5.62 16.28 -25.47
C PRO A 31 -4.77 16.84 -24.32
N VAL A 32 -3.48 16.48 -24.31
CA VAL A 32 -2.33 17.30 -23.86
C VAL A 32 -2.27 17.62 -22.35
N ALA A 33 -1.19 17.44 -21.58
CA ALA A 33 0.21 17.18 -21.84
C ALA A 33 0.73 16.26 -20.72
N THR A 34 1.53 15.25 -21.06
CA THR A 34 2.40 14.55 -20.12
C THR A 34 3.53 15.48 -19.68
N ARG A 35 3.21 16.46 -18.83
CA ARG A 35 4.16 16.87 -17.80
C ARG A 35 4.18 15.71 -16.82
N GLY A 36 5.18 14.85 -16.94
CA GLY A 36 5.57 13.98 -15.85
C GLY A 36 5.84 14.87 -14.65
N VAL A 37 4.83 15.07 -13.81
CA VAL A 37 5.05 15.55 -12.47
C VAL A 37 5.88 14.44 -11.85
N PRO A 38 7.15 14.66 -11.47
CA PRO A 38 7.77 13.74 -10.56
C PRO A 38 6.84 13.75 -9.34
N VAL A 39 6.12 12.65 -9.11
CA VAL A 39 5.53 12.40 -7.81
C VAL A 39 6.73 12.26 -6.88
N ALA A 40 7.21 13.42 -6.40
CA ALA A 40 8.10 13.47 -5.26
C ALA A 40 7.43 12.58 -4.21
N PRO A 41 8.17 11.65 -3.56
CA PRO A 41 7.64 10.92 -2.43
C PRO A 41 6.99 11.95 -1.51
N LEU A 42 5.68 11.79 -1.27
CA LEU A 42 4.90 12.70 -0.44
C LEU A 42 5.75 13.06 0.77
N GLU A 43 6.26 14.30 0.83
CA GLU A 43 7.26 14.66 1.82
C GLU A 43 6.66 14.39 3.18
N ALA A 44 7.26 13.45 3.91
CA ALA A 44 6.78 13.08 5.22
C ALA A 44 6.76 14.35 6.08
N ASP A 45 5.60 14.68 6.66
CA ASP A 45 5.49 15.80 7.58
C ASP A 45 6.58 15.63 8.66
N PRO A 46 7.57 16.55 8.74
CA PRO A 46 8.71 16.39 9.64
C PRO A 46 8.31 16.46 11.12
N SER A 47 7.08 16.92 11.40
CA SER A 47 6.50 16.98 12.74
C SER A 47 6.02 15.61 13.21
N VAL A 48 5.77 14.67 12.28
CA VAL A 48 5.31 13.32 12.59
C VAL A 48 6.50 12.39 12.74
N LYS A 49 6.76 11.92 13.96
CA LYS A 49 7.80 10.92 14.22
C LYS A 49 7.44 9.61 13.53
N ARG A 50 8.31 9.14 12.64
CA ARG A 50 8.16 7.88 11.92
C ARG A 50 9.33 6.96 12.13
N ILE A 51 9.04 5.68 12.32
CA ILE A 51 10.01 4.59 12.27
C ILE A 51 9.78 3.86 10.95
N ARG A 52 10.84 3.68 10.16
CA ARG A 52 10.74 3.09 8.81
C ARG A 52 11.40 1.73 8.78
N ASN A 53 11.00 0.86 7.87
CA ASN A 53 11.76 -0.35 7.56
C ASN A 53 13.06 0.01 6.81
N ASP A 54 14.18 -0.64 7.14
CA ASP A 54 15.47 -0.41 6.46
C ASP A 54 15.64 -1.24 5.16
N GLY A 55 14.77 -2.24 4.94
CA GLY A 55 14.83 -3.17 3.82
C GLY A 55 15.64 -4.44 4.08
N GLN A 56 16.33 -4.56 5.22
CA GLN A 56 17.21 -5.68 5.56
C GLN A 56 16.81 -6.40 6.86
N GLY A 57 15.62 -6.11 7.37
CA GLY A 57 15.09 -6.70 8.62
C GLY A 57 15.32 -5.84 9.87
N GLY A 58 15.81 -4.61 9.68
CA GLY A 58 15.90 -3.58 10.70
C GLY A 58 14.88 -2.45 10.53
N LEU A 59 14.99 -1.48 11.43
CA LEU A 59 14.17 -0.28 11.46
C LEU A 59 15.07 0.95 11.55
N ILE A 60 14.72 1.99 10.80
CA ILE A 60 15.31 3.33 10.86
C ILE A 60 14.48 4.17 11.81
N LEU A 61 15.09 4.63 12.90
CA LEU A 61 14.50 5.51 13.91
C LEU A 61 14.45 6.97 13.42
N PRO A 62 13.68 7.86 14.08
CA PRO A 62 13.58 9.27 13.67
C PRO A 62 14.90 10.05 13.70
N ASP A 63 15.88 9.59 14.48
CA ASP A 63 17.24 10.14 14.54
C ASP A 63 18.15 9.60 13.42
N GLY A 64 17.67 8.69 12.58
CA GLY A 64 18.40 8.02 11.52
C GLY A 64 19.12 6.74 11.95
N THR A 65 19.09 6.39 13.24
CA THR A 65 19.73 5.17 13.74
C THR A 65 19.02 3.93 13.20
N ILE A 66 19.78 2.92 12.78
CA ILE A 66 19.25 1.63 12.37
C ILE A 66 19.36 0.64 13.53
N VAL A 67 18.24 -0.03 13.83
CA VAL A 67 18.15 -1.08 14.86
C VAL A 67 17.69 -2.39 14.24
N SER A 68 18.23 -3.52 14.70
CA SER A 68 17.79 -4.84 14.27
C SER A 68 16.54 -5.28 15.01
N VAL A 69 15.59 -5.85 14.28
CA VAL A 69 14.37 -6.43 14.87
C VAL A 69 14.65 -7.87 15.29
N ASP A 70 14.25 -8.24 16.51
CA ASP A 70 14.36 -9.61 16.99
C ASP A 70 13.20 -10.51 16.55
N GLY A 71 13.26 -11.81 16.88
CA GLY A 71 12.24 -12.78 16.50
C GLY A 71 10.84 -12.53 17.08
N SER A 72 10.71 -11.70 18.12
CA SER A 72 9.42 -11.26 18.67
C SER A 72 8.88 -10.01 17.97
N GLY A 73 9.62 -9.45 17.02
CA GLY A 73 9.29 -8.20 16.35
C GLY A 73 9.62 -6.94 17.16
N GLY A 74 10.27 -7.09 18.32
CA GLY A 74 10.79 -5.97 19.11
C GLY A 74 12.22 -5.61 18.71
N PHE A 75 12.82 -4.67 19.44
CA PHE A 75 14.22 -4.28 19.26
C PHE A 75 14.75 -3.55 20.49
N THR A 76 16.08 -3.47 20.59
CA THR A 76 16.77 -2.71 21.64
C THR A 76 17.22 -1.36 21.08
N LEU A 77 16.94 -0.29 21.80
CA LEU A 77 17.38 1.07 21.50
C LEU A 77 18.88 1.23 21.81
N PRO A 78 19.57 2.23 21.22
CA PRO A 78 20.99 2.49 21.51
C PRO A 78 21.30 2.76 22.99
N ASN A 79 20.30 3.21 23.76
CA ASN A 79 20.42 3.43 25.20
C ASN A 79 20.25 2.15 26.04
N GLY A 80 19.99 1.00 25.41
CA GLY A 80 19.80 -0.29 26.07
C GLY A 80 18.35 -0.62 26.44
N ASP A 81 17.40 0.31 26.28
CA ASP A 81 16.00 0.02 26.55
C ASP A 81 15.36 -0.84 25.46
N TYR A 82 14.37 -1.64 25.84
CA TYR A 82 13.68 -2.55 24.91
C TYR A 82 12.31 -2.01 24.47
N VAL A 83 12.09 -1.98 23.16
CA VAL A 83 10.80 -1.65 22.54
C VAL A 83 10.06 -2.94 22.20
N ARG A 84 8.86 -3.11 22.76
CA ARG A 84 8.06 -4.34 22.58
C ARG A 84 6.99 -4.16 21.52
N ARG A 85 6.94 -5.08 20.55
CA ARG A 85 5.79 -5.23 19.65
C ARG A 85 4.66 -5.97 20.36
N ASP A 86 3.44 -5.44 20.28
CA ASP A 86 2.25 -6.12 20.81
C ASP A 86 1.55 -7.01 19.78
N ALA A 87 0.55 -7.76 20.25
CA ALA A 87 -0.25 -8.66 19.43
C ALA A 87 -1.06 -7.95 18.32
N ARG A 88 -1.28 -6.63 18.43
CA ARG A 88 -1.93 -5.81 17.40
C ARG A 88 -0.91 -5.19 16.44
N GLY A 89 0.37 -5.50 16.64
CA GLY A 89 1.49 -5.03 15.85
C GLY A 89 1.98 -3.63 16.17
N ALA A 90 1.49 -2.98 17.23
CA ALA A 90 2.01 -1.69 17.66
C ALA A 90 3.32 -1.83 18.44
N LEU A 91 4.18 -0.82 18.38
CA LEU A 91 5.38 -0.72 19.21
C LEU A 91 5.05 0.02 20.50
N ASN A 92 5.36 -0.58 21.64
CA ASN A 92 5.26 0.04 22.95
C ASN A 92 6.66 0.46 23.39
N LEU A 93 6.87 1.77 23.46
CA LEU A 93 8.13 2.36 23.86
C LEU A 93 8.25 2.38 25.40
N PRO A 94 9.48 2.35 25.94
CA PRO A 94 9.74 2.44 27.38
C PRO A 94 9.13 3.67 28.05
N ASN A 95 9.01 4.78 27.30
CA ASN A 95 8.39 6.02 27.76
C ASN A 95 6.85 5.98 27.82
N GLY A 96 6.22 4.83 27.50
CA GLY A 96 4.77 4.65 27.46
C GLY A 96 4.10 5.07 26.16
N SER A 97 4.83 5.67 25.22
CA SER A 97 4.30 5.98 23.89
C SER A 97 4.02 4.70 23.10
N ARG A 98 3.00 4.76 22.25
CA ARG A 98 2.60 3.66 21.38
C ARG A 98 2.66 4.09 19.92
N CYS A 99 3.54 3.48 19.14
CA CYS A 99 3.61 3.72 17.70
C CYS A 99 2.76 2.70 16.94
N LEU A 100 1.92 3.19 16.03
CA LEU A 100 0.99 2.36 15.27
C LEU A 100 1.56 2.04 13.89
N PRO A 101 1.30 0.84 13.33
CA PRO A 101 1.69 0.52 11.96
C PRO A 101 1.13 1.54 10.95
N ASP A 102 1.95 1.94 9.98
CA ASP A 102 1.57 2.91 8.95
C ASP A 102 0.93 2.30 7.69
N GLY A 103 0.85 0.97 7.62
CA GLY A 103 0.34 0.21 6.47
C GLY A 103 1.39 -0.15 5.41
N THR A 104 2.61 0.40 5.52
CA THR A 104 3.73 0.20 4.59
C THR A 104 4.97 -0.40 5.28
N SER A 105 4.75 -1.17 6.35
CA SER A 105 5.82 -1.77 7.19
C SER A 105 6.64 -0.78 8.04
N GLY A 106 6.16 0.44 8.21
CA GLY A 106 6.67 1.43 9.16
C GLY A 106 5.71 1.64 10.33
N PHE A 107 6.05 2.63 11.17
CA PHE A 107 5.25 3.03 12.33
C PHE A 107 5.16 4.54 12.45
N ILE A 108 4.01 5.02 12.87
CA ILE A 108 3.75 6.42 13.22
C ILE A 108 3.65 6.52 14.74
N CYS A 109 4.45 7.41 15.31
CA CYS A 109 4.51 7.68 16.75
C CYS A 109 3.81 9.01 17.08
N PRO A 110 3.29 9.16 18.32
CA PRO A 110 2.79 10.44 18.82
C PRO A 110 3.89 11.49 19.01
#